data_AF-A0A396U2I3-F1
#
_entry.id   AF-A0A396U2I3-F1
#
_cell.length_a   1.000
_cell.length_b   1.000
_cell.length_c   1.000
_cell.angle_alpha   90.00
_cell.angle_beta   90.00
_cell.angle_gamma   90.00
#
_symmetry.space_group_name_H-M   'P 1'
#
loop_
_entity.id
_entity.type
_entity.pdbx_description
1 polymer ?
#
loop_
_entity_poly.entity_id
_entity_poly.type
_entity_poly.pdbx_seq_one_letter_code
_entity_poly.pdbx_strand_id
1 'polypeptide(L)'
;MNKAILLLLLSPLSVYASDVYQCTVDGVTTFSQTPCDDQYNTVEVDNSSGGSISEEEKSMVMKACVNHHSSNFKDPNSVRIDNSKTVWISDTSGARQVLILDLNARNGYGAYEGAKPYRCFLNHDGSQLSKVQYLIQ
;
A
#
# COMPACT_ATOMS: atom_id res chain seq x y z
N MET A 1 -55.43 -14.20 19.92
CA MET A 1 -54.76 -13.94 18.63
C MET A 1 -53.66 -12.93 18.87
N ASN A 2 -52.42 -13.34 18.64
CA ASN A 2 -51.18 -12.70 19.09
C ASN A 2 -50.97 -11.29 18.54
N LYS A 3 -50.71 -10.33 19.44
CA LYS A 3 -50.09 -9.05 19.12
C LYS A 3 -48.57 -9.26 19.08
N ALA A 4 -47.98 -9.32 17.89
CA ALA A 4 -46.54 -9.33 17.73
C ALA A 4 -46.01 -7.89 17.88
N ILE A 5 -45.23 -7.64 18.93
CA ILE A 5 -44.46 -6.41 19.13
C ILE A 5 -43.15 -6.58 18.36
N LEU A 6 -42.96 -5.82 17.29
CA LEU A 6 -41.72 -5.78 16.51
C LEU A 6 -40.77 -4.77 17.17
N LEU A 7 -39.79 -5.27 17.91
CA LEU A 7 -38.68 -4.46 18.46
C LEU A 7 -37.66 -4.20 17.34
N LEU A 8 -37.72 -3.00 16.75
CA LEU A 8 -36.66 -2.48 15.88
C LEU A 8 -35.45 -2.14 16.75
N LEU A 9 -34.43 -3.01 16.73
CA LEU A 9 -33.09 -2.71 17.23
C LEU A 9 -32.44 -1.68 16.30
N LEU A 10 -32.48 -0.41 16.70
CA LEU A 10 -31.61 0.63 16.14
C LEU A 10 -30.18 0.32 16.61
N SER A 11 -29.41 -0.39 15.79
CA SER A 11 -27.96 -0.45 15.95
C SER A 11 -27.38 0.93 15.61
N PRO A 12 -26.64 1.60 16.53
CA PRO A 12 -25.96 2.83 16.19
C PRO A 12 -24.93 2.52 15.09
N LEU A 13 -25.15 3.09 13.91
CA LEU A 13 -24.13 3.14 12.86
C LEU A 13 -23.02 4.03 13.41
N SER A 14 -21.99 3.43 14.00
CA SER A 14 -20.76 4.12 14.35
C SER A 14 -20.17 4.68 13.05
N VAL A 15 -20.36 5.98 12.86
CA VAL A 15 -19.70 6.76 11.81
C VAL A 15 -18.23 6.79 12.16
N TYR A 16 -17.42 5.98 11.47
CA TYR A 16 -15.97 5.99 11.60
C TYR A 16 -15.42 7.24 10.91
N ALA A 17 -15.50 8.39 11.56
CA ALA A 17 -14.59 9.50 11.29
C ALA A 17 -13.36 9.25 12.17
N SER A 18 -12.26 8.81 11.56
CA SER A 18 -11.04 8.44 12.29
C SER A 18 -10.23 9.70 12.64
N ASP A 19 -10.74 10.52 13.55
CA ASP A 19 -9.91 11.50 14.22
C ASP A 19 -8.86 10.75 15.05
N VAL A 20 -7.59 11.11 14.87
CA VAL A 20 -6.50 10.56 15.70
C VAL A 20 -6.16 11.61 16.73
N TYR A 21 -6.07 11.20 17.99
CA TYR A 21 -5.77 12.07 19.11
C TYR A 21 -4.35 11.79 19.60
N GLN A 22 -3.51 12.82 19.67
CA GLN A 22 -2.21 12.75 20.31
C GLN A 22 -2.36 13.09 21.79
N CYS A 23 -1.87 12.19 22.63
CA CYS A 23 -1.99 12.24 24.08
C CYS A 23 -0.63 12.08 24.74
N THR A 24 -0.52 12.50 26.01
CA THR A 24 0.66 12.25 26.85
C THR A 24 0.26 11.39 28.04
N VAL A 25 0.58 10.10 28.00
CA VAL A 25 0.28 9.16 29.10
C VAL A 25 1.60 8.83 29.80
N ASP A 26 1.71 9.15 31.09
CA ASP A 26 2.91 8.95 31.90
C ASP A 26 4.20 9.54 31.27
N GLY A 27 4.07 10.70 30.62
CA GLY A 27 5.18 11.37 29.94
C GLY A 27 5.54 10.80 28.56
N VAL A 28 4.76 9.83 28.04
CA VAL A 28 4.97 9.21 26.74
C VAL A 28 3.90 9.65 25.75
N THR A 29 4.33 10.14 24.59
CA THR A 29 3.43 10.45 23.46
C THR A 29 2.78 9.18 22.94
N THR A 30 1.45 9.14 22.98
CA THR A 30 0.63 8.02 22.48
C THR A 30 -0.46 8.55 21.54
N PHE A 31 -0.85 7.75 20.55
CA PHE A 31 -1.91 8.08 19.61
C PHE A 31 -3.12 7.16 19.84
N SER A 32 -4.31 7.73 19.83
CA SER A 32 -5.57 7.02 20.09
C SER A 32 -6.65 7.41 19.09
N GLN A 33 -7.57 6.48 18.79
CA GLN A 33 -8.77 6.75 17.98
C GLN A 33 -9.93 7.32 18.80
N THR A 34 -9.76 7.40 20.12
CA THR A 34 -10.69 8.07 21.05
C THR A 34 -9.91 9.08 21.89
N PRO A 35 -10.51 10.22 22.29
CA PRO A 35 -9.88 11.15 23.21
C PRO A 35 -9.36 10.44 24.47
N CYS A 36 -8.12 10.73 24.88
CA CYS A 36 -7.50 10.07 26.03
C CYS A 36 -7.91 10.68 27.37
N ASP A 37 -8.11 11.99 27.39
CA ASP A 37 -8.50 12.81 28.55
C ASP A 37 -9.11 14.14 28.07
N ASP A 38 -9.13 15.18 28.92
CA ASP A 38 -9.54 16.54 28.59
C ASP A 38 -8.44 17.38 27.92
N GLN A 39 -7.22 16.83 27.77
CA GLN A 39 -6.04 17.48 27.23
C GLN A 39 -5.43 16.66 26.09
N TYR A 40 -6.22 16.48 25.03
CA TYR A 40 -5.75 15.90 23.78
C TYR A 40 -5.53 16.97 22.71
N ASN A 41 -4.64 16.65 21.77
CA ASN A 41 -4.57 17.37 20.50
C ASN A 41 -5.18 16.50 19.40
N THR A 42 -6.13 17.03 18.65
CA THR A 42 -6.60 16.37 17.43
C THR A 42 -5.49 16.46 16.38
N VAL A 43 -5.15 15.32 15.81
CA VAL A 43 -4.23 15.17 14.69
C VAL A 43 -5.06 15.01 13.44
N GLU A 44 -4.92 15.95 12.51
CA GLU A 44 -5.42 15.74 11.15
C GLU A 44 -4.59 14.63 10.51
N VAL A 45 -5.23 13.50 10.28
CA VAL A 45 -4.67 12.46 9.43
C VAL A 45 -4.97 12.85 8.00
N ASP A 46 -3.93 13.20 7.25
CA ASP A 46 -4.04 13.35 5.80
C ASP A 46 -4.41 11.99 5.20
N ASN A 47 -5.72 11.82 4.98
CA ASN A 47 -6.29 10.66 4.32
C ASN A 47 -6.32 10.84 2.80
N SER A 48 -5.61 11.82 2.24
CA SER A 48 -5.38 11.85 0.80
C SER A 48 -4.60 10.59 0.44
N SER A 49 -5.33 9.63 -0.13
CA SER A 49 -4.74 8.48 -0.81
C SER A 49 -3.61 9.03 -1.69
N GLY A 50 -2.39 8.56 -1.44
CA GLY A 50 -1.14 9.09 -1.99
C GLY A 50 -1.31 9.79 -3.34
N GLY A 51 -0.84 11.03 -3.43
CA GLY A 51 -1.03 11.89 -4.59
C GLY A 51 -0.77 11.17 -5.91
N SER A 52 -1.54 11.52 -6.95
CA SER A 52 -1.31 10.98 -8.28
C SER A 52 0.07 11.43 -8.78
N ILE A 53 1.03 10.52 -8.78
CA ILE A 53 2.36 10.75 -9.36
C ILE A 53 2.26 10.98 -10.87
N SER A 54 3.17 11.81 -11.42
CA SER A 54 3.22 12.09 -12.85
C SER A 54 3.56 10.85 -13.67
N GLU A 55 3.33 10.90 -14.99
CA GLU A 55 3.73 9.80 -15.88
C GLU A 55 5.25 9.60 -15.91
N GLU A 56 6.02 10.68 -15.76
CA GLU A 56 7.48 10.62 -15.62
C GLU A 56 7.88 9.89 -14.33
N GLU A 57 7.24 10.21 -13.21
CA GLU A 57 7.47 9.53 -11.93
C GLU A 57 7.10 8.05 -12.00
N LYS A 58 5.96 7.71 -12.62
CA LYS A 58 5.58 6.31 -12.86
C LYS A 58 6.65 5.57 -13.66
N SER A 59 7.15 6.17 -14.73
CA SER A 59 8.21 5.60 -15.57
C SER A 59 9.50 5.38 -14.76
N MET A 60 9.90 6.35 -13.93
CA MET A 60 11.07 6.23 -13.06
C MET A 60 10.92 5.10 -12.05
N VAL A 61 9.76 4.98 -11.40
CA VAL A 61 9.48 3.92 -10.41
C VAL A 61 9.44 2.54 -11.06
N MET A 62 8.82 2.41 -12.23
CA MET A 62 8.82 1.15 -12.99
C MET A 62 10.24 0.72 -13.36
N LYS A 63 11.08 1.67 -13.82
CA LYS A 63 12.50 1.41 -14.10
C LYS A 63 13.27 0.99 -12.84
N ALA A 64 13.03 1.65 -11.71
CA ALA A 64 13.65 1.27 -10.44
C ALA A 64 13.25 -0.16 -10.03
N CYS A 65 11.98 -0.53 -10.21
CA CYS A 65 11.48 -1.87 -9.93
C CYS A 65 12.11 -2.93 -10.87
N VAL A 66 12.23 -2.65 -12.16
CA VAL A 66 12.95 -3.51 -13.11
C VAL A 66 14.40 -3.72 -12.66
N ASN A 67 15.10 -2.64 -12.30
CA ASN A 67 16.48 -2.70 -11.82
C ASN A 67 16.61 -3.56 -10.56
N HIS A 68 15.66 -3.45 -9.63
CA HIS A 68 15.62 -4.26 -8.41
C HIS A 68 15.58 -5.76 -8.71
N HIS A 69 14.90 -6.17 -9.77
CA HIS A 69 14.79 -7.57 -10.19
C HIS A 69 15.78 -8.00 -11.28
N SER A 70 16.66 -7.10 -11.75
CA SER A 70 17.55 -7.35 -12.89
C SER A 70 18.41 -8.61 -12.74
N SER A 71 18.85 -8.92 -11.52
CA SER A 71 19.64 -10.11 -11.19
C SER A 71 18.88 -11.43 -11.35
N ASN A 72 17.55 -11.40 -11.46
CA ASN A 72 16.73 -12.59 -11.66
C ASN A 72 16.74 -13.09 -13.12
N PHE A 73 17.29 -12.31 -14.06
CA PHE A 73 17.24 -12.60 -15.49
C PHE A 73 18.62 -12.96 -16.05
N LYS A 74 18.63 -13.86 -17.05
CA LYS A 74 19.87 -14.27 -17.73
C LYS A 74 20.42 -13.20 -18.67
N ASP A 75 19.54 -12.47 -19.35
CA ASP A 75 19.88 -11.28 -20.15
C ASP A 75 19.16 -10.05 -19.55
N PRO A 76 19.74 -9.39 -18.54
CA PRO A 76 19.12 -8.22 -17.88
C PRO A 76 18.83 -7.06 -18.84
N ASN A 77 19.56 -6.93 -19.94
CA ASN A 77 19.37 -5.87 -20.93
C ASN A 77 18.17 -6.13 -21.85
N SER A 78 17.61 -7.33 -21.84
CA SER A 78 16.44 -7.71 -22.63
C SER A 78 15.11 -7.56 -21.90
N VAL A 79 15.16 -7.21 -20.61
CA VAL A 79 13.97 -7.13 -19.77
C VAL A 79 13.00 -6.11 -20.33
N ARG A 80 11.76 -6.54 -20.52
CA ARG A 80 10.64 -5.70 -20.94
C ARG A 80 9.47 -5.88 -20.00
N ILE A 81 8.63 -4.86 -19.94
CA ILE A 81 7.40 -4.83 -19.16
C ILE A 81 6.27 -5.16 -20.13
N ASP A 82 5.65 -6.32 -19.98
CA ASP A 82 4.50 -6.73 -20.80
C ASP A 82 3.20 -6.11 -20.23
N ASN A 83 3.13 -5.89 -18.91
CA ASN A 83 2.00 -5.25 -18.23
C ASN A 83 2.41 -4.68 -16.85
N SER A 84 1.65 -3.72 -16.33
CA SER A 84 1.85 -3.16 -14.99
C SER A 84 0.53 -2.86 -14.28
N LYS A 85 0.53 -2.96 -12.95
CA LYS A 85 -0.57 -2.50 -12.10
C LYS A 85 -0.07 -2.15 -10.70
N THR A 86 -0.69 -1.16 -10.09
CA THR A 86 -0.48 -0.85 -8.67
C THR A 86 -1.69 -1.32 -7.89
N VAL A 87 -1.45 -2.02 -6.78
CA VAL A 87 -2.49 -2.53 -5.89
C VAL A 87 -2.19 -2.19 -4.44
N TRP A 88 -3.24 -1.98 -3.64
CA TRP A 88 -3.12 -1.93 -2.19
C TRP A 88 -3.25 -3.34 -1.62
N ILE A 89 -2.29 -3.73 -0.78
CA ILE A 89 -2.32 -4.98 -0.03
C ILE A 89 -2.33 -4.63 1.45
N SER A 90 -3.25 -5.23 2.21
CA SER A 90 -3.32 -5.08 3.67
C SER A 90 -3.12 -6.44 4.33
N ASP A 91 -2.21 -6.50 5.29
CA ASP A 91 -1.99 -7.66 6.15
C ASP A 91 -1.89 -7.23 7.62
N THR A 92 -1.51 -8.14 8.52
CA THR A 92 -1.42 -7.88 9.97
C THR A 92 -0.41 -6.78 10.33
N SER A 93 0.49 -6.40 9.42
CA SER A 93 1.45 -5.30 9.61
C SER A 93 1.02 -3.97 8.96
N GLY A 94 -0.16 -3.94 8.32
CA GLY A 94 -0.75 -2.74 7.76
C GLY A 94 -0.91 -2.76 6.24
N ALA A 95 -1.45 -1.66 5.71
CA ALA A 95 -1.66 -1.46 4.29
C ALA A 95 -0.40 -0.93 3.60
N ARG A 96 -0.12 -1.43 2.39
CA ARG A 96 1.00 -0.99 1.55
C ARG A 96 0.62 -0.96 0.07
N GLN A 97 1.22 -0.03 -0.67
CA GLN A 97 1.16 -0.01 -2.12
C GLN A 97 2.18 -0.99 -2.72
N VAL A 98 1.73 -1.80 -3.68
CA VAL A 98 2.56 -2.77 -4.38
C VAL A 98 2.42 -2.56 -5.88
N LEU A 99 3.54 -2.22 -6.53
CA LEU A 99 3.67 -2.26 -7.97
C LEU A 99 3.93 -3.70 -8.41
N ILE A 100 3.09 -4.21 -9.31
CA ILE A 100 3.25 -5.52 -9.94
C ILE A 100 3.58 -5.28 -11.40
N LEU A 101 4.75 -5.76 -11.82
CA LEU A 101 5.21 -5.74 -13.20
C LEU A 101 5.24 -7.15 -13.76
N ASP A 102 4.57 -7.36 -14.89
CA ASP A 102 4.72 -8.61 -15.65
C ASP A 102 5.97 -8.46 -16.52
N LEU A 103 7.09 -9.03 -16.05
CA LEU A 103 8.39 -8.90 -16.69
C LEU A 103 8.72 -10.12 -17.54
N ASN A 104 9.30 -9.88 -18.71
CA ASN A 104 9.77 -10.90 -19.63
C ASN A 104 11.20 -10.57 -20.09
N ALA A 105 12.04 -11.58 -20.24
CA ALA A 105 13.42 -11.43 -20.67
C ALA A 105 13.84 -12.62 -21.55
N ARG A 106 14.90 -12.43 -22.33
CA ARG A 106 15.50 -13.51 -23.10
C ARG A 106 16.22 -14.51 -22.20
N ASN A 107 16.07 -15.78 -22.52
CA ASN A 107 16.82 -16.87 -21.91
C ASN A 107 18.23 -17.00 -22.52
N GLY A 108 18.98 -18.03 -22.11
CA GLY A 108 20.33 -18.31 -22.63
C GLY A 108 20.40 -18.62 -24.13
N TYR A 109 19.25 -18.88 -24.77
CA TYR A 109 19.14 -19.13 -26.21
C TYR A 109 18.65 -17.90 -27.00
N GLY A 110 18.43 -16.76 -26.32
CA GLY A 110 17.99 -15.52 -26.95
C GLY A 110 16.48 -15.42 -27.20
N ALA A 111 15.67 -16.37 -26.72
CA ALA A 111 14.21 -16.34 -26.86
C ALA A 111 13.52 -15.84 -25.59
N TYR A 112 12.38 -15.16 -25.73
CA TYR A 112 11.52 -14.80 -24.60
C TYR A 112 10.68 -16.01 -24.16
N GLU A 113 10.65 -16.29 -22.85
CA GLU A 113 9.99 -17.48 -22.29
C GLU A 113 8.58 -17.20 -21.73
N GLY A 114 8.16 -15.94 -21.71
CA GLY A 114 6.86 -15.51 -21.22
C GLY A 114 6.98 -14.63 -19.97
N ALA A 115 6.01 -13.72 -19.82
CA ALA A 115 6.01 -12.78 -18.71
C ALA A 115 5.65 -13.44 -17.39
N LYS A 116 6.31 -13.03 -16.30
CA LYS A 116 6.00 -13.43 -14.93
C LYS A 116 5.80 -12.21 -14.05
N PRO A 117 4.94 -12.27 -13.03
CA PRO A 117 4.70 -11.14 -12.15
C PRO A 117 5.85 -10.97 -11.15
N TYR A 118 6.36 -9.74 -11.04
CA TYR A 118 7.35 -9.30 -10.06
C TYR A 118 6.77 -8.15 -9.24
N ARG A 119 7.05 -8.14 -7.94
CA ARG A 119 6.45 -7.21 -6.97
C ARG A 119 7.50 -6.24 -6.46
N CYS A 120 7.13 -4.97 -6.36
CA CYS A 120 7.91 -3.94 -5.71
C CYS A 120 7.01 -3.16 -4.75
N PHE A 121 7.45 -2.99 -3.49
CA PHE A 121 6.72 -2.17 -2.54
C PHE A 121 6.97 -0.70 -2.85
N LEU A 122 5.94 0.13 -2.81
CA LEU A 122 6.10 1.57 -3.00
C LEU A 122 6.10 2.27 -1.63
N ASN A 123 6.71 3.45 -1.59
CA ASN A 123 6.51 4.40 -0.49
C ASN A 123 5.04 4.90 -0.49
N HIS A 124 4.68 5.73 0.49
CA HIS A 124 3.28 6.06 0.75
C HIS A 124 2.60 6.81 -0.40
N ASP A 125 3.32 7.70 -1.08
CA ASP A 125 2.86 8.49 -2.23
C ASP A 125 3.03 7.75 -3.58
N GLY A 126 3.72 6.60 -3.60
CA GLY A 126 3.98 5.84 -4.81
C GLY A 126 5.15 6.35 -5.67
N SER A 127 5.81 7.45 -5.27
CA SER A 127 6.84 8.13 -6.07
C SER A 127 8.19 7.39 -6.11
N GLN A 128 8.41 6.43 -5.21
CA GLN A 128 9.66 5.68 -5.07
C GLN A 128 9.42 4.26 -4.59
N LEU A 129 10.45 3.41 -4.72
CA LEU A 129 10.46 2.12 -4.03
C LEU A 129 10.57 2.33 -2.52
N SER A 130 9.79 1.57 -1.76
CA SER A 130 9.90 1.54 -0.30
C SER A 130 11.27 1.03 0.16
N LYS A 131 11.75 1.49 1.32
CA LYS A 131 12.98 1.00 1.96
C LYS A 131 12.86 -0.46 2.43
N VAL A 132 11.64 -1.01 2.48
CA VAL A 132 11.37 -2.37 2.95
C VAL A 132 11.17 -3.38 1.82
N GLN A 133 11.82 -3.21 0.67
CA GLN A 133 11.76 -4.21 -0.44
C GLN A 133 12.12 -5.63 0.03
N TYR A 134 12.99 -5.76 1.05
CA TYR A 134 13.41 -7.04 1.60
C TYR A 134 12.27 -7.86 2.26
N LEU A 135 11.10 -7.25 2.49
CA LEU A 135 9.91 -7.92 3.01
C LEU A 135 9.02 -8.51 1.92
N ILE A 136 9.40 -8.37 0.65
CA ILE A 136 8.69 -8.98 -0.47
C ILE A 136 8.99 -10.48 -0.44
N GLN A 137 7.98 -11.28 -0.10
CA GLN A 137 7.99 -12.74 -0.13
C GLN A 137 7.77 -13.26 -1.55
#